data_AF-A0A5J5GB88-F1
#
_entry.id   AF-A0A5J5GB88-F1
#
_cell.length_a   1.000
_cell.length_b   1.000
_cell.length_c   1.000
_cell.angle_alpha   90.00
_cell.angle_beta   90.00
_cell.angle_gamma   90.00
#
_symmetry.space_group_name_H-M   'P 1'
#
loop_
_entity.id
_entity.type
_entity.pdbx_description
1 polymer ?
#
loop_
_entity_poly.entity_id
_entity_poly.type
_entity_poly.pdbx_seq_one_letter_code
_entity_poly.pdbx_strand_id
1 'polypeptide(L)'
;MTLSTPTAAPGTILGSLALSLALAGGPAVAQKEPALIRQHVLEQVSVSSEPFHEPALDELIEPTMWRVAIEQYGGGQSMLFMAVDDGEVLRIHRHGTPESRENFIRLLPDDFRVGSEAEARRMIAAVLTLHSEFSEPEVPLEEIRVEARDGEYLFVDGDRFGEATGYRITYDAEQRPTGFEYSWELDTEPLEEAG
;
A
#
# COMPACT_ATOMS: atom_id res chain seq x y z
N MET A 1 -37.43 -6.36 62.60
CA MET A 1 -36.62 -7.54 63.00
C MET A 1 -37.02 -8.71 62.10
N THR A 2 -36.03 -9.28 61.44
CA THR A 2 -36.11 -10.36 60.43
C THR A 2 -36.11 -11.75 61.06
N LEU A 3 -36.36 -12.73 60.17
CA LEU A 3 -36.04 -14.18 60.18
C LEU A 3 -37.28 -15.09 60.34
N SER A 4 -37.47 -16.18 59.59
CA SER A 4 -36.84 -16.77 58.40
C SER A 4 -37.59 -18.07 58.05
N THR A 5 -37.21 -18.67 56.91
CA THR A 5 -37.37 -20.07 56.42
C THR A 5 -38.45 -20.35 55.36
N PRO A 6 -38.28 -21.39 54.50
CA PRO A 6 -37.10 -21.73 53.69
C PRO A 6 -37.44 -22.31 52.27
N THR A 7 -36.38 -22.67 51.52
CA THR A 7 -36.27 -23.90 50.70
C THR A 7 -36.49 -23.88 49.17
N ALA A 8 -35.51 -24.52 48.52
CA ALA A 8 -35.45 -25.25 47.24
C ALA A 8 -35.03 -24.50 45.97
N ALA A 9 -33.86 -24.89 45.45
CA ALA A 9 -33.46 -24.78 44.06
C ALA A 9 -32.87 -26.12 43.59
N PRO A 10 -33.31 -26.65 42.45
CA PRO A 10 -32.42 -27.38 41.55
C PRO A 10 -32.67 -27.09 40.05
N GLY A 11 -31.68 -27.39 39.20
CA GLY A 11 -31.81 -27.52 37.73
C GLY A 11 -31.09 -26.44 36.93
N THR A 12 -29.80 -26.58 36.63
CA THR A 12 -29.23 -27.21 35.42
C THR A 12 -29.47 -26.44 34.11
N ILE A 13 -28.46 -25.64 33.74
CA ILE A 13 -27.74 -25.54 32.44
C ILE A 13 -28.56 -25.73 31.16
N LEU A 14 -28.54 -24.72 30.27
CA LEU A 14 -28.54 -24.76 28.79
C LEU A 14 -28.83 -23.32 28.29
N GLY A 15 -28.10 -22.65 27.40
CA GLY A 15 -26.79 -22.87 26.82
C GLY A 15 -26.33 -21.51 26.29
N SER A 16 -25.12 -21.10 26.63
CA SER A 16 -24.51 -19.89 26.07
C SER A 16 -24.08 -20.20 24.65
N LEU A 17 -24.68 -19.51 23.67
CA LEU A 17 -24.17 -19.42 22.30
C LEU A 17 -22.75 -18.86 22.38
N ALA A 18 -21.76 -19.73 22.28
CA ALA A 18 -20.38 -19.36 22.03
C ALA A 18 -20.30 -18.90 20.58
N LEU A 19 -20.33 -17.58 20.38
CA LEU A 19 -19.99 -16.95 19.12
C LEU A 19 -18.49 -17.14 18.90
N SER A 20 -18.10 -18.20 18.19
CA SER A 20 -16.74 -18.40 17.74
C SER A 20 -16.42 -17.39 16.64
N LEU A 21 -16.05 -16.16 17.03
CA LEU A 21 -15.26 -15.27 16.19
C LEU A 21 -13.88 -15.93 16.02
N ALA A 22 -13.74 -16.71 14.96
CA ALA A 22 -12.42 -17.05 14.45
C ALA A 22 -11.84 -15.78 13.82
N LEU A 23 -11.20 -14.94 14.65
CA LEU A 23 -10.21 -14.00 14.14
C LEU A 23 -9.11 -14.84 13.51
N ALA A 24 -9.12 -14.96 12.18
CA ALA A 24 -7.94 -15.30 11.41
C ALA A 24 -6.98 -14.09 11.41
N GLY A 25 -6.53 -13.70 12.60
CA GLY A 25 -5.35 -12.88 12.79
C GLY A 25 -4.19 -13.84 12.96
N GLY A 26 -3.46 -14.11 11.87
CA GLY A 26 -2.15 -14.75 12.01
C GLY A 26 -1.30 -13.93 12.99
N PRO A 27 -0.44 -14.56 13.81
CA PRO A 27 0.50 -13.80 14.59
C PRO A 27 1.37 -13.03 13.61
N ALA A 28 1.36 -11.70 13.68
CA ALA A 28 2.43 -10.89 13.13
C ALA A 28 3.71 -11.35 13.84
N VAL A 29 4.43 -12.28 13.22
CA VAL A 29 5.76 -12.65 13.68
C VAL A 29 6.55 -11.37 13.56
N ALA A 30 6.92 -10.78 14.69
CA ALA A 30 7.75 -9.58 14.71
C ALA A 30 9.09 -9.92 14.04
N GLN A 31 9.15 -9.70 12.73
CA GLN A 31 10.34 -9.91 11.94
C GLN A 31 11.36 -8.87 12.40
N LYS A 32 12.62 -9.28 12.50
CA LYS A 32 13.68 -8.34 12.85
C LYS A 32 13.97 -7.45 11.64
N GLU A 33 13.90 -6.14 11.83
CA GLU A 33 14.28 -5.15 10.81
C GLU A 33 15.69 -5.41 10.25
N PRO A 34 15.86 -5.41 8.91
CA PRO A 34 17.15 -5.46 8.25
C PRO A 34 18.13 -4.41 8.76
N ALA A 35 19.40 -4.78 8.94
CA ALA A 35 20.43 -3.87 9.46
C ALA A 35 20.65 -2.64 8.57
N LEU A 36 20.47 -2.79 7.25
CA LEU A 36 20.65 -1.72 6.27
C LEU A 36 19.61 -0.59 6.43
N ILE A 37 18.36 -0.91 6.77
CA ILE A 37 17.31 0.12 7.00
C ILE A 37 17.74 1.03 8.17
N ARG A 38 18.18 0.45 9.30
CA ARG A 38 18.69 1.23 10.45
C ARG A 38 19.86 2.14 10.09
N GLN A 39 20.78 1.67 9.24
CA GLN A 39 21.91 2.47 8.77
C GLN A 39 21.48 3.55 7.77
N HIS A 40 20.36 3.38 7.09
CA HIS A 40 19.85 4.36 6.14
C HIS A 40 19.14 5.55 6.84
N VAL A 41 18.53 5.32 8.00
CA VAL A 41 17.78 6.33 8.76
C VAL A 41 18.67 7.06 9.80
N LEU A 42 19.99 7.07 9.61
CA LEU A 42 20.93 7.66 10.58
C LEU A 42 20.59 9.14 10.90
N GLU A 43 20.58 9.46 12.20
CA GLU A 43 20.43 10.78 12.84
C GLU A 43 19.02 11.34 13.15
N GLN A 44 17.99 10.50 13.35
CA GLN A 44 16.66 10.99 13.78
C GLN A 44 16.25 10.49 15.17
N VAL A 45 15.46 11.31 15.88
CA VAL A 45 15.24 11.27 17.35
C VAL A 45 14.62 9.96 17.83
N SER A 46 13.72 9.38 17.02
CA SER A 46 13.08 8.09 17.24
C SER A 46 12.65 7.52 15.89
N VAL A 47 12.97 6.25 15.65
CA VAL A 47 12.59 5.50 14.45
C VAL A 47 11.88 4.24 14.90
N SER A 48 10.66 4.00 14.41
CA SER A 48 10.00 2.70 14.50
C SER A 48 9.81 2.13 13.12
N SER A 49 10.02 0.83 13.00
CA SER A 49 9.97 0.08 11.75
C SER A 49 9.24 -1.23 11.99
N GLU A 50 8.39 -1.61 11.05
CA GLU A 50 7.70 -2.89 11.08
C GLU A 50 7.44 -3.42 9.66
N PRO A 51 7.33 -4.75 9.49
CA PRO A 51 6.91 -5.32 8.22
C PRO A 51 5.53 -4.77 7.82
N PHE A 52 5.39 -4.44 6.56
CA PHE A 52 4.15 -3.97 5.95
C PHE A 52 3.69 -5.01 4.93
N HIS A 53 2.59 -5.69 5.27
CA HIS A 53 2.03 -6.78 4.48
C HIS A 53 0.66 -6.39 3.98
N GLU A 54 0.50 -6.39 2.66
CA GLU A 54 -0.74 -6.11 1.98
C GLU A 54 -0.82 -6.99 0.72
N PRO A 55 -1.97 -7.59 0.40
CA PRO A 55 -2.07 -8.57 -0.68
C PRO A 55 -1.53 -8.06 -2.03
N ALA A 56 -1.84 -6.82 -2.39
CA ALA A 56 -1.39 -6.23 -3.66
C ALA A 56 0.14 -6.08 -3.76
N LEU A 57 0.83 -5.95 -2.62
CA LEU A 57 2.29 -5.91 -2.56
C LEU A 57 2.87 -7.32 -2.47
N ASP A 58 2.38 -8.13 -1.52
CA ASP A 58 2.91 -9.49 -1.27
C ASP A 58 2.77 -10.42 -2.51
N GLU A 59 1.79 -10.18 -3.38
CA GLU A 59 1.62 -10.92 -4.64
C GLU A 59 2.56 -10.47 -5.76
N LEU A 60 3.04 -9.22 -5.71
CA LEU A 60 3.77 -8.58 -6.82
C LEU A 60 5.27 -8.49 -6.59
N ILE A 61 5.71 -8.29 -5.35
CA ILE A 61 7.11 -8.04 -4.99
C ILE A 61 7.62 -9.10 -4.01
N GLU A 62 8.82 -9.63 -4.28
CA GLU A 62 9.45 -10.62 -3.38
C GLU A 62 10.04 -9.99 -2.10
N PRO A 63 10.71 -8.81 -2.17
CA PRO A 63 11.22 -8.16 -0.98
C PRO A 63 10.10 -7.73 -0.05
N THR A 64 10.23 -8.05 1.24
CA THR A 64 9.29 -7.56 2.26
C THR A 64 9.39 -6.04 2.38
N MET A 65 8.26 -5.36 2.26
CA MET A 65 8.14 -3.93 2.51
C MET A 65 8.17 -3.64 4.01
N TRP A 66 8.81 -2.54 4.37
CA TRP A 66 8.88 -2.04 5.74
C TRP A 66 8.25 -0.66 5.80
N ARG A 67 7.32 -0.50 6.74
CA ARG A 67 6.79 0.80 7.12
C ARG A 67 7.71 1.39 8.18
N VAL A 68 8.22 2.59 7.91
CA VAL A 68 9.20 3.29 8.77
C VAL A 68 8.64 4.64 9.18
N ALA A 69 8.34 4.79 10.46
CA ALA A 69 7.93 6.03 11.08
C ALA A 69 9.14 6.74 11.67
N ILE A 70 9.26 8.04 11.40
CA ILE A 70 10.35 8.86 11.92
C ILE A 70 9.83 10.12 12.57
N GLU A 71 10.20 10.33 13.83
CA GLU A 71 9.90 11.56 14.56
C GLU A 71 10.88 12.68 14.19
N GLN A 72 10.33 13.82 13.78
CA GLN A 72 11.10 15.00 13.41
C GLN A 72 11.39 15.91 14.62
N TYR A 73 12.55 16.56 14.60
CA TYR A 73 12.91 17.55 15.60
C TYR A 73 11.96 18.77 15.50
N GLY A 74 11.26 19.09 16.59
CA GLY A 74 10.27 20.19 16.62
C GLY A 74 8.80 19.74 16.58
N GLY A 75 8.54 18.43 16.55
CA GLY A 75 7.19 17.86 16.52
C GLY A 75 6.71 17.61 15.09
N GLY A 76 6.24 16.39 14.83
CA GLY A 76 5.84 15.92 13.50
C GLY A 76 6.39 14.51 13.24
N GLN A 77 5.66 13.74 12.45
CA GLN A 77 6.02 12.37 12.07
C GLN A 77 6.10 12.29 10.55
N SER A 78 7.19 11.73 10.03
CA SER A 78 7.32 11.35 8.62
C SER A 78 7.14 9.84 8.51
N MET A 79 6.44 9.40 7.48
CA MET A 79 6.29 7.98 7.17
C MET A 79 6.97 7.68 5.84
N LEU A 80 7.70 6.57 5.79
CA LEU A 80 8.41 6.07 4.63
C LEU A 80 8.09 4.59 4.43
N PHE A 81 8.12 4.15 3.17
CA PHE A 81 8.15 2.75 2.82
C PHE A 81 9.52 2.39 2.25
N MET A 82 10.13 1.35 2.79
CA MET A 82 11.46 0.87 2.41
C MET A 82 11.45 -0.62 2.15
N ALA A 83 12.23 -1.06 1.17
CA ALA A 83 12.58 -2.46 0.98
C ALA A 83 14.10 -2.60 0.94
N VAL A 84 14.59 -3.80 1.27
CA VAL A 84 15.98 -4.16 1.05
C VAL A 84 16.02 -5.09 -0.15
N ASP A 85 16.68 -4.65 -1.20
CA ASP A 85 16.78 -5.34 -2.47
C ASP A 85 18.23 -5.28 -2.97
N ASP A 86 18.79 -6.42 -3.40
CA ASP A 86 20.18 -6.55 -3.84
C ASP A 86 21.24 -5.91 -2.92
N GLY A 87 20.98 -5.90 -1.60
CA GLY A 87 21.88 -5.31 -0.61
C GLY A 87 21.82 -3.78 -0.52
N GLU A 88 20.87 -3.15 -1.21
CA GLU A 88 20.55 -1.73 -1.13
C GLU A 88 19.24 -1.49 -0.39
N VAL A 89 19.06 -0.29 0.18
CA VAL A 89 17.77 0.15 0.72
C VAL A 89 17.07 0.99 -0.32
N LEU A 90 15.96 0.50 -0.83
CA LEU A 90 15.11 1.22 -1.77
C LEU A 90 14.02 1.96 -1.01
N ARG A 91 14.01 3.29 -1.14
CA ARG A 91 12.98 4.15 -0.56
C ARG A 91 11.92 4.41 -1.61
N ILE A 92 10.69 3.95 -1.34
CA ILE A 92 9.61 3.98 -2.33
C ILE A 92 8.74 5.23 -2.16
N HIS A 93 8.59 5.73 -0.92
CA HIS A 93 7.75 6.89 -0.68
C HIS A 93 8.26 7.79 0.45
N ARG A 94 8.05 9.10 0.29
CA ARG A 94 8.11 10.12 1.33
C ARG A 94 6.87 10.99 1.23
N HIS A 95 6.11 11.08 2.31
CA HIS A 95 4.99 12.02 2.39
C HIS A 95 5.41 13.44 2.00
N GLY A 96 4.67 14.06 1.07
CA GLY A 96 4.88 15.44 0.63
C GLY A 96 5.86 15.64 -0.52
N THR A 97 6.30 14.60 -1.22
CA THR A 97 7.13 14.75 -2.43
C THR A 97 6.57 13.88 -3.57
N PRO A 98 6.15 14.48 -4.71
CA PRO A 98 5.63 13.75 -5.87
C PRO A 98 6.74 13.08 -6.71
N GLU A 99 8.01 13.21 -6.31
CA GLU A 99 9.16 12.93 -7.16
C GLU A 99 9.41 11.42 -7.31
N SER A 100 9.13 10.95 -8.53
CA SER A 100 9.51 9.69 -9.17
C SER A 100 9.26 8.42 -8.34
N ARG A 101 8.17 7.73 -8.68
CA ARG A 101 7.87 6.37 -8.21
C ARG A 101 8.74 5.32 -8.92
N GLU A 102 9.85 5.71 -9.52
CA GLU A 102 10.78 4.85 -10.27
C GLU A 102 11.41 3.74 -9.42
N ASN A 103 11.66 4.01 -8.14
CA ASN A 103 12.18 2.98 -7.23
C ASN A 103 11.21 1.80 -7.06
N PHE A 104 9.92 1.99 -7.33
CA PHE A 104 8.95 0.89 -7.32
C PHE A 104 9.26 -0.14 -8.41
N ILE A 105 9.69 0.30 -9.60
CA ILE A 105 10.00 -0.63 -10.71
C ILE A 105 11.15 -1.55 -10.34
N ARG A 106 12.13 -1.05 -9.56
CA ARG A 106 13.26 -1.85 -9.09
C ARG A 106 12.86 -2.98 -8.14
N LEU A 107 11.66 -2.93 -7.54
CA LEU A 107 11.14 -4.00 -6.69
C LEU A 107 10.40 -5.10 -7.45
N LEU A 108 10.09 -4.85 -8.73
CA LEU A 108 9.41 -5.83 -9.55
C LEU A 108 10.38 -6.97 -9.90
N PRO A 109 9.89 -8.22 -10.03
CA PRO A 109 10.70 -9.31 -10.54
C PRO A 109 11.34 -8.98 -11.89
N ASP A 110 12.58 -9.43 -12.12
CA ASP A 110 13.31 -9.21 -13.39
C ASP A 110 12.54 -9.70 -14.63
N ASP A 111 11.72 -10.74 -14.45
CA ASP A 111 10.88 -11.35 -15.48
C ASP A 111 9.45 -10.79 -15.50
N PHE A 112 9.12 -9.79 -14.67
CA PHE A 112 7.81 -9.15 -14.68
C PHE A 112 7.57 -8.40 -15.99
N ARG A 113 6.36 -8.55 -16.56
CA ARG A 113 5.97 -7.97 -17.85
C ARG A 113 4.57 -7.35 -17.81
N VAL A 114 4.43 -6.15 -18.37
CA VAL A 114 3.14 -5.47 -18.54
C VAL A 114 2.51 -5.88 -19.88
N GLY A 115 2.22 -7.17 -20.02
CA GLY A 115 1.64 -7.71 -21.26
C GLY A 115 0.14 -7.54 -21.40
N SER A 116 -0.53 -7.01 -20.37
CA SER A 116 -1.98 -6.81 -20.35
C SER A 116 -2.38 -5.71 -19.37
N GLU A 117 -3.60 -5.18 -19.53
CA GLU A 117 -4.22 -4.28 -18.57
C GLU A 117 -4.28 -4.89 -17.15
N ALA A 118 -4.47 -6.20 -17.03
CA ALA A 118 -4.54 -6.85 -15.71
C ALA A 118 -3.20 -6.75 -14.95
N GLU A 119 -2.07 -6.93 -15.65
CA GLU A 119 -0.75 -6.76 -15.05
C GLU A 119 -0.47 -5.30 -14.71
N ALA A 120 -0.86 -4.38 -15.60
CA ALA A 120 -0.76 -2.95 -15.35
C ALA A 120 -1.58 -2.54 -14.09
N ARG A 121 -2.80 -3.08 -13.94
CA ARG A 121 -3.66 -2.86 -12.77
C ARG A 121 -3.04 -3.39 -11.48
N ARG A 122 -2.33 -4.53 -11.51
CA ARG A 122 -1.62 -5.03 -10.33
C ARG A 122 -0.55 -4.05 -9.86
N MET A 123 0.20 -3.47 -10.79
CA MET A 123 1.18 -2.42 -10.44
C MET A 123 0.51 -1.21 -9.79
N ILE A 124 -0.60 -0.72 -10.35
CA ILE A 124 -1.34 0.42 -9.78
C ILE A 124 -1.90 0.08 -8.40
N ALA A 125 -2.48 -1.11 -8.22
CA ALA A 125 -2.99 -1.56 -6.93
C ALA A 125 -1.89 -1.53 -5.85
N ALA A 126 -0.73 -2.12 -6.14
CA ALA A 126 0.42 -2.14 -5.24
C ALA A 126 0.89 -0.72 -4.86
N VAL A 127 0.92 0.20 -5.82
CA VAL A 127 1.32 1.59 -5.58
C VAL A 127 0.28 2.34 -4.76
N LEU A 128 -1.01 2.15 -5.05
CA LEU A 128 -2.10 2.76 -4.30
C LEU A 128 -2.12 2.27 -2.86
N THR A 129 -1.80 1.00 -2.61
CA THR A 129 -1.64 0.45 -1.25
C THR A 129 -0.56 1.20 -0.45
N LEU A 130 0.54 1.60 -1.09
CA LEU A 130 1.58 2.40 -0.43
C LEU A 130 1.17 3.88 -0.25
N HIS A 131 0.17 4.35 -1.00
CA HIS A 131 -0.20 5.77 -1.06
C HIS A 131 -1.47 6.11 -0.27
N SER A 132 -2.43 5.19 -0.16
CA SER A 132 -3.72 5.39 0.47
C SER A 132 -3.64 5.73 1.95
N GLU A 133 -2.53 5.42 2.64
CA GLU A 133 -2.26 5.92 3.99
C GLU A 133 -2.14 7.46 4.06
N PHE A 134 -1.97 8.15 2.93
CA PHE A 134 -1.69 9.59 2.85
C PHE A 134 -2.63 10.37 1.94
N SER A 135 -3.02 9.78 0.82
CA SER A 135 -3.99 10.35 -0.12
C SER A 135 -4.72 9.21 -0.81
N GLU A 136 -6.04 9.28 -0.79
CA GLU A 136 -6.86 8.41 -1.63
C GLU A 136 -6.69 8.87 -3.10
N PRO A 137 -6.76 7.93 -4.06
CA PRO A 137 -6.95 8.31 -5.46
C PRO A 137 -8.25 9.08 -5.60
N GLU A 138 -8.36 9.89 -6.66
CA GLU A 138 -9.58 10.68 -6.92
C GLU A 138 -10.82 9.78 -7.13
N VAL A 139 -10.63 8.58 -7.68
CA VAL A 139 -11.65 7.51 -7.77
C VAL A 139 -11.09 6.16 -7.32
N PRO A 140 -11.93 5.21 -6.87
CA PRO A 140 -11.51 3.85 -6.57
C PRO A 140 -10.82 3.15 -7.75
N LEU A 141 -9.93 2.19 -7.47
CA LEU A 141 -9.14 1.48 -8.50
C LEU A 141 -10.01 0.84 -9.61
N GLU A 142 -11.18 0.33 -9.23
CA GLU A 142 -12.16 -0.26 -10.14
C GLU A 142 -12.83 0.76 -11.08
N GLU A 143 -12.84 2.04 -10.70
CA GLU A 143 -13.41 3.15 -11.47
C GLU A 143 -12.36 3.90 -12.31
N ILE A 144 -11.07 3.68 -12.03
CA ILE A 144 -9.96 4.24 -12.83
C ILE A 144 -10.08 3.78 -14.29
N ARG A 145 -10.17 4.76 -15.19
CA ARG A 145 -10.18 4.53 -16.64
C ARG A 145 -8.78 4.19 -17.11
N VAL A 146 -8.65 3.12 -17.89
CA VAL A 146 -7.37 2.69 -18.44
C VAL A 146 -7.34 2.92 -19.94
N GLU A 147 -6.26 3.53 -20.40
CA GLU A 147 -5.95 3.69 -21.81
C GLU A 147 -4.65 2.96 -22.15
N ALA A 148 -4.74 1.98 -23.03
CA ALA A 148 -3.58 1.24 -23.53
C ALA A 148 -3.04 1.91 -24.81
N ARG A 149 -1.76 2.23 -24.83
CA ARG A 149 -1.05 2.81 -25.98
C ARG A 149 0.19 1.97 -26.29
N ASP A 150 0.78 2.20 -27.46
CA ASP A 150 2.05 1.56 -27.80
C ASP A 150 3.16 2.05 -26.85
N GLY A 151 3.70 1.15 -26.03
CA GLY A 151 4.76 1.44 -25.06
C GLY A 151 4.31 2.09 -23.75
N GLU A 152 3.00 2.33 -23.53
CA GLU A 152 2.51 2.86 -22.25
C GLU A 152 1.07 2.45 -21.89
N TYR A 153 0.76 2.51 -20.59
CA TYR A 153 -0.59 2.52 -20.06
C TYR A 153 -0.82 3.81 -19.28
N LEU A 154 -1.96 4.46 -19.50
CA LEU A 154 -2.44 5.58 -18.71
C LEU A 154 -3.61 5.14 -17.84
N PHE A 155 -3.57 5.52 -16.57
CA PHE A 155 -4.60 5.26 -15.57
C PHE A 155 -5.13 6.59 -15.09
N VAL A 156 -6.25 7.02 -15.67
CA VAL A 156 -6.86 8.32 -15.37
C VAL A 156 -7.72 8.17 -14.13
N ASP A 157 -7.37 8.88 -13.06
CA ASP A 157 -8.08 8.86 -11.79
C ASP A 157 -8.89 10.12 -11.52
N GLY A 158 -8.66 11.21 -12.26
CA GLY A 158 -9.50 12.40 -12.14
C GLY A 158 -9.23 13.52 -13.14
N ASP A 159 -9.54 14.74 -12.70
CA ASP A 159 -9.33 16.00 -13.43
C ASP A 159 -8.78 17.07 -12.48
N ARG A 160 -7.80 17.82 -12.97
CA ARG A 160 -7.34 19.03 -12.29
C ARG A 160 -7.06 20.13 -13.29
N PHE A 161 -7.77 21.24 -13.13
CA PHE A 161 -7.66 22.41 -14.01
C PHE A 161 -8.05 22.12 -15.47
N GLY A 162 -8.91 21.12 -15.71
CA GLY A 162 -9.31 20.70 -17.06
C GLY A 162 -8.33 19.74 -17.73
N GLU A 163 -7.33 19.25 -17.00
CA GLU A 163 -6.34 18.27 -17.46
C GLU A 163 -6.54 16.94 -16.72
N ALA A 164 -6.35 15.83 -17.41
CA ALA A 164 -6.43 14.50 -16.82
C ALA A 164 -5.35 14.29 -15.75
N THR A 165 -5.74 13.80 -14.58
CA THR A 165 -4.82 13.36 -13.53
C THR A 165 -4.73 11.84 -13.50
N GLY A 166 -3.58 11.31 -13.07
CA GLY A 166 -3.44 9.86 -12.88
C GLY A 166 -2.03 9.34 -13.09
N TYR A 167 -1.92 8.05 -13.39
CA TYR A 167 -0.66 7.32 -13.45
C TYR A 167 -0.27 6.97 -14.89
N ARG A 168 1.04 7.03 -15.18
CA ARG A 168 1.63 6.53 -16.41
C ARG A 168 2.58 5.39 -16.10
N ILE A 169 2.43 4.26 -16.80
CA ILE A 169 3.39 3.16 -16.84
C ILE A 169 3.97 3.10 -18.25
N THR A 170 5.29 3.25 -18.40
CA THR A 170 5.97 3.02 -19.69
C THR A 170 6.68 1.68 -19.68
N TYR A 171 6.77 1.03 -20.85
CA TYR A 171 7.41 -0.26 -21.01
C TYR A 171 8.15 -0.40 -22.35
N ASP A 172 9.15 -1.28 -22.38
CA ASP A 172 9.95 -1.54 -23.58
C ASP A 172 9.26 -2.54 -24.54
N ALA A 173 9.93 -2.84 -25.66
CA ALA A 173 9.43 -3.78 -26.66
C ALA A 173 9.30 -5.23 -26.13
N GLU A 174 9.98 -5.56 -25.04
CA GLU A 174 9.84 -6.84 -24.35
C GLU A 174 8.77 -6.80 -23.25
N GLN A 175 8.05 -5.68 -23.12
CA GLN A 175 7.02 -5.39 -22.11
C GLN A 175 7.58 -5.22 -20.69
N ARG A 176 8.88 -4.93 -20.54
CA ARG A 176 9.47 -4.62 -19.23
C ARG A 176 9.09 -3.21 -18.82
N PRO A 177 8.60 -2.98 -17.59
CA PRO A 177 8.40 -1.62 -17.10
C PRO A 177 9.70 -0.82 -17.11
N THR A 178 9.66 0.38 -17.69
CA THR A 178 10.82 1.30 -17.78
C THR A 178 10.60 2.62 -17.07
N GLY A 179 9.34 2.97 -16.78
CA GLY A 179 9.00 4.22 -16.10
C GLY A 179 7.64 4.15 -15.43
N PHE A 180 7.53 4.86 -14.31
CA PHE A 180 6.30 4.92 -13.53
C PHE A 180 6.17 6.26 -12.80
N GLU A 181 5.09 6.98 -13.08
CA GLU A 181 4.83 8.30 -12.51
C GLU A 181 3.34 8.56 -12.27
N TYR A 182 3.04 9.56 -11.44
CA TYR A 182 1.73 10.18 -11.36
C TYR A 182 1.85 11.61 -11.87
N SER A 183 0.95 12.03 -12.73
CA SER A 183 0.92 13.34 -13.36
C SER A 183 -0.39 14.06 -13.05
N TRP A 184 -0.31 15.39 -12.93
CA TRP A 184 -1.49 16.27 -12.97
C TRP A 184 -1.82 16.72 -14.40
N GLU A 185 -0.99 16.32 -15.36
CA GLU A 185 -1.09 16.67 -16.78
C GLU A 185 -0.82 15.38 -17.57
N LEU A 186 -1.75 14.42 -17.53
CA LEU A 186 -1.70 13.25 -18.41
C LEU A 186 -2.13 13.67 -19.81
N ASP A 187 -1.41 13.18 -20.82
CA ASP A 187 -1.69 13.45 -22.23
C ASP A 187 -2.89 12.64 -22.74
N THR A 188 -4.06 12.85 -22.15
CA THR A 188 -5.34 12.19 -22.48
C THR A 188 -6.52 13.04 -21.97
N GLU A 189 -7.74 12.70 -22.38
CA GLU A 189 -8.95 13.39 -21.89
C GLU A 189 -9.19 13.08 -20.40
N PRO A 190 -9.69 14.02 -19.59
CA PRO A 190 -10.03 13.76 -18.19
C PRO A 190 -11.15 12.71 -18.05
N LEU A 191 -11.35 12.22 -16.82
CA LEU A 191 -12.54 11.44 -16.50
C LEU A 191 -13.78 12.32 -16.70
N GLU A 192 -14.81 11.77 -17.35
CA GLU A 192 -16.11 12.45 -17.41
C GLU A 192 -16.65 12.58 -15.98
N GLU A 193 -17.13 13.77 -15.59
CA GLU A 193 -17.82 13.92 -14.31
C GLU A 193 -18.96 12.91 -14.25
N ALA A 194 -18.98 12.06 -13.21
CA ALA A 194 -20.09 11.18 -12.94
C ALA A 194 -21.34 12.05 -12.70
N GLY A 195 -22.17 12.18 -13.74
CA GLY A 195 -23.41 12.98 -13.72
C GLY A 195 -24.48 12.45 -12.77
#